data_AF-A0A815X7S0-F1
#
_entry.id   AF-A0A815X7S0-F1
#
_cell.length_a   1.000
_cell.length_b   1.000
_cell.length_c   1.000
_cell.angle_alpha   90.00
_cell.angle_beta   90.00
_cell.angle_gamma   90.00
#
_symmetry.space_group_name_H-M   'P 1'
#
loop_
_entity.id
_entity.type
_entity.pdbx_description
1 polymer ?
#
loop_
_entity_poly.entity_id
_entity_poly.type
_entity_poly.pdbx_seq_one_letter_code
_entity_poly.pdbx_strand_id
1 'polypeptide(L)'
;MNKVTPRWIPHQLNDEQKQERVQLCRENLAKFRDGSWRLCDIITGDETWIYHRQIHHKSTNKTWIGEGESPRTIVRRRKFERRN
;
A
#
# COMPACT_ATOMS: atom_id res chain seq x y z
N MET A 1 -8.67 -24.79 9.30
CA MET A 1 -9.00 -23.85 8.19
C MET A 1 -9.46 -22.52 8.76
N ASN A 2 -8.88 -21.42 8.31
CA ASN A 2 -9.23 -20.07 8.79
C ASN A 2 -9.74 -19.21 7.63
N LYS A 3 -10.77 -18.38 7.89
CA LYS A 3 -11.28 -17.43 6.89
C LYS A 3 -10.63 -16.07 7.11
N VAL A 4 -9.76 -15.66 6.19
CA VAL A 4 -8.93 -14.45 6.34
C VAL A 4 -9.17 -13.49 5.19
N THR A 5 -8.97 -12.18 5.44
CA THR A 5 -9.00 -11.18 4.37
C THR A 5 -7.61 -11.12 3.71
N PRO A 6 -7.51 -11.32 2.38
CA PRO A 6 -6.25 -11.21 1.66
C PRO A 6 -5.58 -9.86 1.87
N ARG A 7 -4.24 -9.85 1.92
CA ARG A 7 -3.47 -8.61 1.97
C ARG A 7 -3.69 -7.85 0.66
N TRP A 8 -4.04 -6.58 0.73
CA TRP A 8 -4.21 -5.74 -0.47
C TRP A 8 -3.08 -4.74 -0.56
N ILE A 9 -2.40 -4.67 -1.71
CA ILE A 9 -1.30 -3.72 -1.95
C ILE A 9 -1.60 -2.82 -3.17
N PRO A 10 -1.21 -1.53 -3.14
CA PRO A 10 -1.41 -0.62 -4.28
C PRO A 10 -0.64 -1.03 -5.53
N HIS A 11 0.59 -1.52 -5.37
CA HIS A 11 1.46 -1.92 -6.45
C HIS A 11 2.45 -2.97 -5.94
N GLN A 12 2.75 -3.97 -6.76
CA GLN A 12 3.81 -4.92 -6.48
C GLN A 12 5.13 -4.30 -6.93
N LEU A 13 5.95 -3.90 -5.96
CA LEU A 13 7.24 -3.28 -6.22
C LEU A 13 8.25 -4.31 -6.73
N ASN A 14 9.04 -3.93 -7.72
CA ASN A 14 10.26 -4.66 -8.07
C ASN A 14 11.36 -4.38 -7.02
N ASP A 15 12.48 -5.09 -7.09
CA ASP A 15 13.52 -4.98 -6.05
C ASP A 15 14.25 -3.65 -6.06
N GLU A 16 14.44 -3.04 -7.24
CA GLU A 16 15.02 -1.70 -7.39
C GLU A 16 14.15 -0.63 -6.72
N GLN A 17 12.84 -0.63 -6.97
CA GLN A 17 11.87 0.27 -6.34
C GLN A 17 11.85 0.11 -4.81
N LYS A 18 12.05 -1.11 -4.29
CA LYS A 18 12.16 -1.33 -2.85
C LYS A 18 13.44 -0.69 -2.30
N GLN A 19 14.57 -0.89 -2.97
CA GLN A 19 15.86 -0.33 -2.59
C GLN A 19 15.82 1.20 -2.60
N GLU A 20 15.30 1.80 -3.67
CA GLU A 20 15.14 3.25 -3.81
C GLU A 20 14.28 3.83 -2.68
N ARG A 21 13.14 3.21 -2.38
CA ARG A 21 12.29 3.65 -1.27
C ARG A 21 13.00 3.61 0.07
N VAL A 22 13.74 2.53 0.36
CA VAL A 22 14.51 2.41 1.61
C VAL A 22 15.60 3.48 1.67
N GLN A 23 16.28 3.75 0.56
CA GLN A 23 17.30 4.77 0.47
C GLN A 23 16.74 6.15 0.76
N LEU A 24 15.67 6.57 0.07
CA LEU A 24 14.99 7.85 0.31
C LEU A 24 14.49 7.99 1.75
N CYS A 25 13.96 6.91 2.34
CA CYS A 25 13.54 6.93 3.74
C CYS A 25 14.72 7.16 4.70
N ARG A 26 15.91 6.57 4.44
CA ARG A 26 17.10 6.78 5.26
C ARG A 26 17.62 8.21 5.15
N GLU A 27 17.65 8.76 3.95
CA GLU A 27 18.08 10.14 3.69
C GLU A 27 17.17 11.15 4.39
N ASN A 28 15.84 10.99 4.26
CA ASN A 28 14.89 11.85 4.94
C ASN A 28 15.00 11.71 6.46
N LEU A 29 15.22 10.49 6.98
CA LEU A 29 15.40 10.29 8.42
C LEU A 29 16.67 10.98 8.94
N ALA A 30 17.75 11.01 8.15
CA ALA A 30 18.96 11.76 8.50
C ALA A 30 18.66 13.26 8.64
N LYS A 31 17.90 13.84 7.71
CA LYS A 31 17.46 15.26 7.74
C LYS A 31 16.58 15.61 8.95
N PHE A 32 15.81 14.67 9.48
CA PHE A 32 15.07 14.89 10.72
C PHE A 32 15.97 14.79 11.95
N ARG A 33 17.01 13.94 11.91
CA ARG A 33 17.94 13.74 13.02
C ARG A 33 18.95 14.87 13.16
N ASP A 34 19.42 15.42 12.04
CA ASP A 34 20.33 16.57 12.04
C ASP A 34 19.60 17.91 12.30
N GLY A 35 18.26 17.89 12.34
CA GLY A 35 17.42 19.06 12.59
C GLY A 35 17.26 19.98 11.38
N SER A 36 17.75 19.59 10.20
CA SER A 36 17.56 20.36 8.96
C SER A 36 16.09 20.43 8.57
N TRP A 37 15.31 19.37 8.83
CA TRP A 37 13.87 19.32 8.63
C TRP A 37 13.12 19.07 9.94
N ARG A 38 11.94 19.70 10.06
CA ARG A 38 10.96 19.40 11.11
C ARG A 38 9.64 19.00 10.46
N LEU A 39 8.92 18.06 11.06
CA LEU A 39 7.65 17.58 10.53
C LEU A 39 6.60 18.71 10.39
N CYS A 40 6.64 19.70 11.28
CA CYS A 40 5.73 20.84 11.27
C CYS A 40 5.96 21.81 10.10
N ASP A 41 7.10 21.72 9.40
CA ASP A 41 7.43 22.59 8.28
C ASP A 41 6.98 21.98 6.93
N ILE A 42 6.48 20.75 6.94
CA ILE A 42 6.10 20.02 5.73
C ILE A 42 4.63 20.26 5.42
N ILE A 43 4.37 20.95 4.32
CA ILE A 43 3.04 21.07 3.70
C ILE A 43 2.92 19.98 2.63
N THR A 44 1.84 19.20 2.67
CA THR A 44 1.55 18.14 1.69
C THR A 44 0.09 18.18 1.26
N GLY A 45 -0.19 17.65 0.08
CA GLY A 45 -1.54 17.53 -0.48
C GLY A 45 -1.56 16.45 -1.56
N ASP A 46 -2.71 15.79 -1.70
CA ASP A 46 -2.99 14.82 -2.76
C ASP A 46 -4.50 14.83 -3.03
N GLU A 47 -4.90 14.33 -4.19
CA GLU A 47 -6.30 14.27 -4.61
C GLU A 47 -6.91 12.90 -4.26
N THR A 48 -8.15 12.90 -3.79
CA THR A 48 -8.90 11.67 -3.52
C THR A 48 -10.25 11.67 -4.20
N TRP A 49 -10.67 10.51 -4.71
CA TRP A 49 -11.99 10.33 -5.30
C TRP A 49 -13.03 10.08 -4.21
N ILE A 50 -14.05 10.94 -4.12
CA ILE A 50 -15.21 10.74 -3.25
C ILE A 50 -16.33 10.16 -4.12
N TYR A 51 -16.81 8.97 -3.76
CA TYR A 51 -17.87 8.28 -4.50
C TYR A 51 -19.21 8.45 -3.79
N HIS A 52 -20.26 8.80 -4.54
CA HIS A 52 -21.62 8.89 -4.02
C HIS A 52 -22.23 7.51 -3.67
N ARG A 53 -21.76 6.43 -4.34
CA ARG A 53 -22.23 5.06 -4.09
C ARG A 53 -21.41 4.38 -2.99
N GLN A 54 -22.03 3.46 -2.27
CA GLN A 54 -21.33 2.58 -1.34
C GLN A 54 -20.37 1.65 -2.11
N ILE A 55 -19.08 1.69 -1.76
CA ILE A 55 -18.07 0.79 -2.29
C ILE A 55 -17.95 -0.39 -1.32
N HIS A 56 -17.95 -1.61 -1.85
CA HIS A 56 -17.77 -2.81 -1.02
C HIS A 56 -16.45 -2.77 -0.25
N HIS A 57 -16.50 -3.14 1.03
CA HIS A 57 -15.31 -3.27 1.86
C HIS A 57 -14.41 -4.39 1.33
N LYS A 58 -13.09 -4.22 1.49
CA LYS A 58 -12.12 -5.25 1.13
C LYS A 58 -12.33 -6.57 1.88
N SER A 59 -13.03 -6.54 3.01
CA SER A 59 -13.45 -7.71 3.78
C SER A 59 -14.36 -8.67 3.00
N THR A 60 -15.03 -8.19 1.94
CA THR A 60 -15.81 -9.05 1.04
C THR A 60 -14.92 -10.03 0.27
N ASN A 61 -13.62 -9.77 0.13
CA ASN A 61 -12.65 -10.67 -0.52
C ASN A 61 -12.12 -11.80 0.38
N LYS A 62 -12.76 -12.09 1.51
CA LYS A 62 -12.31 -13.13 2.45
C LYS A 62 -12.21 -14.50 1.77
N THR A 63 -11.07 -15.16 1.93
CA THR A 63 -10.81 -16.51 1.43
C THR A 63 -10.50 -17.46 2.58
N TRP A 64 -10.83 -18.73 2.41
CA TRP A 64 -10.37 -19.78 3.33
C TRP A 64 -8.91 -20.12 3.03
N ILE A 65 -8.13 -20.34 4.08
CA ILE A 65 -6.75 -20.82 4.00
C ILE A 65 -6.59 -22.11 4.82
N GLY A 66 -5.72 -22.98 4.33
CA GLY A 66 -5.22 -24.16 5.04
C GLY A 66 -4.38 -23.80 6.26
N GLU A 67 -4.04 -24.81 7.05
CA GLU A 67 -3.14 -24.65 8.20
C GLU A 67 -1.70 -24.46 7.70
N GLY A 68 -1.01 -23.45 8.22
CA GLY A 68 0.33 -23.06 7.76
C GLY A 68 0.37 -22.24 6.45
N GLU A 69 -0.76 -22.06 5.76
CA GLU A 69 -0.83 -21.25 4.54
C GLU A 69 -0.87 -19.74 4.84
N SER A 70 -0.21 -18.95 4.00
CA SER A 70 -0.30 -17.50 4.06
C SER A 70 -1.41 -16.98 3.13
N PRO A 71 -2.18 -15.95 3.55
CA PRO A 71 -3.15 -15.33 2.67
C PRO A 71 -2.49 -14.73 1.43
N ARG A 72 -3.10 -14.95 0.27
CA ARG A 72 -2.65 -14.35 -0.99
C ARG A 72 -2.60 -12.82 -0.89
N THR A 73 -1.70 -12.21 -1.65
CA THR A 73 -1.65 -10.76 -1.81
C THR A 73 -2.39 -10.36 -3.09
N ILE A 74 -3.36 -9.46 -2.96
CA ILE A 74 -4.12 -8.88 -4.07
C ILE A 74 -3.46 -7.55 -4.44
N VAL A 75 -2.95 -7.46 -5.65
CA VAL A 75 -2.43 -6.20 -6.21
C VAL A 75 -3.59 -5.39 -6.78
N ARG A 76 -3.64 -4.09 -6.48
CA ARG A 76 -4.63 -3.19 -7.09
C ARG A 76 -4.46 -3.21 -8.60
N ARG A 77 -5.53 -3.59 -9.28
CA ARG A 77 -5.65 -3.48 -10.73
C ARG A 77 -5.52 -2.02 -11.17
N ARG A 78 -4.68 -1.72 -12.16
CA ARG A 78 -4.55 -0.36 -12.69
C ARG A 78 -5.84 0.05 -13.41
N LYS A 79 -6.15 1.35 -13.39
CA LYS A 79 -7.40 1.91 -13.96
C LYS A 79 -7.59 1.55 -15.45
N PHE A 80 -6.49 1.36 -16.18
CA PHE A 80 -6.49 1.09 -17.63
C PHE A 80 -6.14 -0.35 -18.00
N GLU A 81 -6.05 -1.27 -17.03
CA GLU A 81 -5.78 -2.69 -17.34
C GLU A 81 -6.99 -3.35 -18.01
N ARG A 82 -6.82 -3.89 -19.22
CA ARG A 82 -7.84 -4.60 -20.01
C ARG A 82 -8.49 -5.74 -19.24
N ARG A 83 -9.82 -5.71 -19.08
CA ARG A 83 -10.59 -6.82 -18.52
C ARG A 83 -10.45 -8.03 -19.44
N ASN A 84 -9.87 -9.11 -18.91
CA ASN A 84 -9.97 -10.45 -19.48
C ASN A 84 -11.36 -10.99 -19.20
#